data_AF-A0A2V6BX80-F1
#
_entry.id   AF-A0A2V6BX80-F1
#
_cell.length_a   1.000
_cell.length_b   1.000
_cell.length_c   1.000
_cell.angle_alpha   90.00
_cell.angle_beta   90.00
_cell.angle_gamma   90.00
#
_symmetry.space_group_name_H-M   'P 1'
#
loop_
_entity.id
_entity.type
_entity.pdbx_description
1 polymer ?
#
loop_
_entity_poly.entity_id
_entity_poly.type
_entity_poly.pdbx_seq_one_letter_code
_entity_poly.pdbx_strand_id
1 'polypeptide(L)' 'MRSRAKLHTDEAGVEYVPKSLTSALEFDKVFSRFAPVEIDLGCGDGAFLAALAQENPAHNFLGIERLLGRVRNVCRKV' A
#
# COMPACT_ATOMS: atom_id res chain seq x y z
N MET A 1 5.19 25.57 6.66
CA MET A 1 5.63 24.31 7.29
C MET A 1 4.40 23.60 7.86
N ARG A 2 3.97 22.49 7.27
CA ARG A 2 2.91 21.65 7.84
C ARG A 2 3.57 20.37 8.37
N SER A 3 3.35 20.10 9.65
CA SER A 3 3.95 19.00 10.41
C SER A 3 3.74 17.66 9.69
N ARG A 4 4.81 16.86 9.58
CA ARG A 4 4.71 15.46 9.15
C ARG A 4 3.92 14.70 10.22
N ALA A 5 2.79 14.10 9.85
CA ALA A 5 2.17 13.10 10.70
C ALA A 5 3.18 11.97 10.95
N LYS A 6 3.47 11.68 12.22
CA LYS A 6 4.26 10.51 12.59
C LYS A 6 3.38 9.28 12.37
N LEU A 7 3.73 8.47 11.37
CA LEU A 7 3.13 7.16 11.20
C LEU A 7 3.79 6.22 12.21
N HIS A 8 2.99 5.60 13.08
CA HIS A 8 3.45 4.57 14.01
C HIS A 8 3.85 3.32 13.22
N THR A 9 4.89 2.64 13.68
CA THR A 9 5.61 1.58 12.96
C THR A 9 4.87 0.24 12.89
N ASP A 10 3.67 0.13 13.47
CA ASP A 10 2.93 -1.13 13.64
C ASP A 10 1.47 -1.12 13.14
N GLU A 11 1.02 -0.05 12.48
CA GLU A 11 -0.20 -0.15 11.66
C GLU A 11 0.25 -0.48 10.23
N ALA A 12 -0.47 -1.37 9.54
CA ALA A 12 -0.42 -1.42 8.09
C ALA A 12 -1.05 -0.12 7.57
N GLY A 13 -0.32 0.99 7.74
CA GLY A 13 -0.66 2.27 7.17
C GLY A 13 -0.79 2.08 5.66
N VAL A 14 -1.60 2.92 5.05
CA VAL A 14 -1.88 2.91 3.60
C VAL A 14 -0.58 2.97 2.74
N GLU A 15 0.57 3.25 3.35
CA GLU A 15 1.91 3.21 2.76
C GLU A 15 2.78 2.12 3.42
N TYR A 16 3.35 1.22 2.61
CA TYR A 16 4.38 0.26 3.05
C TYR A 16 5.75 0.71 2.55
N VAL A 17 6.73 0.82 3.45
CA VAL A 17 8.13 1.11 3.13
C VAL A 17 8.97 -0.12 3.41
N PRO A 18 9.52 -0.80 2.38
CA PRO A 18 10.31 -2.01 2.58
C PRO A 18 11.63 -1.71 3.29
N LYS A 19 12.03 -2.56 4.23
CA LYS A 19 13.32 -2.47 4.93
C LYS A 19 14.52 -2.82 4.03
N SER A 20 14.27 -3.53 2.94
CA SER A 20 15.25 -3.97 1.95
C SER A 20 14.60 -3.99 0.56
N LEU A 21 15.34 -3.56 -0.47
CA LEU A 21 14.85 -3.55 -1.85
C LEU A 21 14.93 -4.93 -2.53
N THR A 22 15.76 -5.83 -2.01
CA THR A 22 16.07 -7.12 -2.64
C THR A 22 15.56 -8.32 -1.85
N SER A 23 15.18 -8.12 -0.59
CA SER A 23 14.60 -9.18 0.23
C SER A 23 13.13 -9.38 -0.15
N ALA A 24 12.70 -10.64 -0.18
CA ALA A 24 11.30 -10.97 -0.41
C ALA A 24 10.39 -10.34 0.67
N LEU A 25 9.22 -9.87 0.26
CA LEU A 25 8.19 -9.41 1.19
C LEU A 25 7.45 -10.60 1.78
N GLU A 26 7.24 -10.57 3.10
CA GLU A 26 6.39 -11.50 3.82
C GLU A 26 4.97 -10.93 3.86
N PHE A 27 4.16 -11.22 2.83
CA PHE A 27 2.85 -10.58 2.63
C PHE A 27 1.87 -10.81 3.79
N ASP A 28 1.93 -11.97 4.43
CA ASP A 28 1.15 -12.29 5.62
C ASP A 28 1.41 -11.31 6.77
N LYS A 29 2.66 -10.85 6.91
CA LYS A 29 3.04 -9.83 7.89
C LYS A 29 2.66 -8.43 7.46
N VAL A 30 2.78 -8.12 6.16
CA VAL A 30 2.37 -6.81 5.61
C VAL A 30 0.88 -6.58 5.77
N PHE A 31 0.05 -7.57 5.45
CA PHE A 31 -1.42 -7.46 5.50
C PHE A 31 -2.04 -7.98 6.79
N SER A 32 -1.26 -8.56 7.70
CA SER A 32 -1.72 -9.21 8.94
C SER A 32 -2.82 -10.25 8.72
N ARG A 33 -2.85 -10.88 7.54
CA ARG A 33 -3.78 -11.95 7.18
C ARG A 33 -3.26 -12.78 6.01
N PHE A 34 -3.76 -14.01 5.91
CA PHE A 34 -3.53 -14.90 4.77
C PHE A 34 -4.67 -14.77 3.76
N ALA A 35 -4.38 -14.17 2.61
CA ALA A 35 -5.31 -14.01 1.50
C ALA A 35 -4.50 -13.90 0.18
N PRO A 36 -5.10 -14.18 -0.99
CA PRO A 36 -4.46 -13.92 -2.28
C PRO A 36 -4.00 -12.47 -2.38
N VAL A 37 -2.87 -12.23 -3.05
CA VAL A 37 -2.29 -10.88 -3.19
C VAL A 37 -2.32 -10.48 -4.66
N GLU A 38 -3.00 -9.37 -4.93
CA GLU A 38 -3.02 -8.70 -6.24
C GLU A 38 -2.04 -7.52 -6.22
N ILE A 39 -1.19 -7.43 -7.25
CA ILE A 39 -0.14 -6.40 -7.35
C ILE A 39 -0.38 -5.55 -8.59
N ASP A 40 -0.42 -4.23 -8.40
CA ASP A 40 -0.50 -3.24 -9.47
C ASP A 40 0.81 -2.45 -9.59
N LEU A 41 1.57 -2.75 -10.65
CA LEU A 41 2.86 -2.13 -10.95
C LEU A 41 2.65 -0.85 -11.76
N GLY A 42 2.77 0.29 -11.09
CA GLY A 42 2.47 1.59 -11.67
C GLY A 42 1.02 2.02 -11.42
N CYS A 43 0.54 1.88 -10.18
CA CYS A 43 -0.88 2.07 -9.81
C CYS A 43 -1.43 3.50 -9.99
N GLY A 44 -0.61 4.44 -10.46
CA GLY A 44 -1.02 5.80 -10.75
C GLY A 44 -1.61 6.47 -9.50
N ASP A 45 -2.82 7.00 -9.62
CA ASP A 45 -3.50 7.70 -8.54
C ASP A 45 -4.31 6.77 -7.60
N GLY A 46 -4.17 5.46 -7.79
CA GLY A 46 -4.76 4.41 -6.96
C GLY A 46 -6.25 4.19 -7.14
N ALA A 47 -6.94 4.93 -8.02
CA ALA A 47 -8.40 4.86 -8.11
C ALA A 47 -8.90 3.47 -8.56
N PHE A 48 -8.27 2.90 -9.59
CA PHE A 48 -8.62 1.57 -10.08
C PHE A 48 -8.37 0.49 -9.01
N LEU A 49 -7.18 0.50 -8.40
CA LEU A 49 -6.80 -0.47 -7.38
C LEU A 49 -7.72 -0.41 -6.15
N ALA A 50 -8.06 0.80 -5.69
CA ALA A 50 -8.97 0.99 -4.56
C ALA A 50 -10.40 0.53 -4.87
N ALA A 51 -10.90 0.75 -6.09
CA ALA A 51 -12.19 0.23 -6.51
C ALA A 51 -12.18 -1.30 -6.56
N LEU A 52 -11.13 -1.90 -7.11
CA LEU A 52 -10.99 -3.35 -7.19
C LEU A 52 -10.90 -3.99 -5.78
N ALA A 53 -10.22 -3.33 -4.85
CA ALA A 53 -10.13 -3.77 -3.46
C ALA A 53 -11.49 -3.74 -2.72
N GLN A 54 -12.32 -2.74 -2.99
CA GLN A 54 -13.66 -2.64 -2.42
C GLN A 54 -14.59 -3.77 -2.92
N GLU A 55 -14.49 -4.12 -4.21
CA GLU A 55 -15.28 -5.21 -4.81
C GLU A 55 -14.79 -6.60 -4.37
N ASN A 56 -13.53 -6.74 -3.92
CA ASN A 56 -12.91 -8.03 -3.62
C ASN A 56 -12.26 -8.07 -2.22
N PRO A 57 -13.05 -7.93 -1.13
CA PRO A 57 -12.50 -7.85 0.23
C PRO A 57 -11.75 -9.11 0.69
N ALA A 58 -11.96 -10.25 0.01
CA ALA A 58 -11.26 -11.50 0.26
C ALA A 58 -9.79 -11.52 -0.24
N HIS A 59 -9.36 -10.51 -1.02
CA HIS A 59 -8.02 -10.40 -1.58
C HIS A 59 -7.25 -9.20 -0.99
N ASN A 60 -5.93 -9.33 -0.87
CA ASN A 60 -5.01 -8.26 -0.53
C ASN A 60 -4.59 -7.49 -1.78
N PHE A 61 -4.42 -6.17 -1.68
CA PHE A 61 -4.03 -5.33 -2.81
C PHE A 61 -2.80 -4.50 -2.48
N LEU A 62 -1.78 -4.59 -3.32
CA LEU A 62 -0.55 -3.80 -3.20
C LEU A 62 -0.32 -2.97 -4.47
N GLY A 63 -0.41 -1.65 -4.32
CA GLY A 63 -0.07 -0.70 -5.38
C GLY A 63 1.38 -0.25 -5.26
N ILE A 64 2.12 -0.30 -6.36
CA ILE A 64 3.50 0.17 -6.43
C ILE A 64 3.57 1.35 -7.38
N GLU A 65 4.16 2.46 -6.93
CA GLU A 65 4.37 3.66 -7.74
C GLU A 65 5.73 4.29 -7.40
N ARG A 66 6.45 4.70 -8.44
CA ARG A 66 7.80 5.29 -8.34
C ARG A 66 7.76 6.73 -7.86
N LEU A 67 6.69 7.46 -8.17
CA LEU A 67 6.53 8.86 -7.78
C LEU A 67 6.02 8.97 -6.35
N LEU A 68 6.92 9.18 -5.39
CA LEU A 68 6.59 9.33 -3.96
C LEU A 68 5.52 10.40 -3.67
N GLY A 69 5.50 11.50 -4.44
CA GLY A 69 4.46 12.53 -4.31
C GLY A 69 3.07 11.99 -4.66
N ARG A 70 2.99 11.05 -5.61
CA ARG A 70 1.75 10.41 -6.01
C ARG A 70 1.30 9.38 -4.97
N VAL A 71 2.20 8.53 -4.48
CA VAL A 71 1.92 7.59 -3.36
C VAL A 71 1.29 8.34 -2.19
N ARG A 72 1.92 9.43 -1.73
CA ARG A 72 1.39 10.26 -0.64
C ARG A 72 0.03 10.89 -0.93
N ASN A 73 -0.31 11.16 -2.19
CA ASN A 73 -1.63 11.64 -2.55
C ASN A 73 -2.66 10.52 -2.51
N VAL A 74 -2.31 9.31 -2.96
CA VAL A 74 -3.17 8.12 -2.86
C VAL A 74 -3.43 7.78 -1.39
N CYS A 75 -2.40 7.74 -0.55
CA CYS A 75 -2.53 7.38 0.87
C CYS A 75 -3.39 8.34 1.70
N ARG A 76 -3.80 9.49 1.15
CA ARG A 76 -4.77 10.40 1.80
C ARG A 76 -6.22 10.14 1.40
N LYS A 77 -6.44 9.35 0.34
CA LYS A 77 -7.75 9.04 -0.24
C LYS A 77 -8.32 7.71 0.26
N VAL A 78 -7.44 6.79 0.65
CA VAL A 78 -7.77 5.49 1.26
C VAL A 78 -7.65 5.64 2.77
#